data_AF-A0A066TV61-F1
#
_entry.id   AF-A0A066TV61-F1
#
_cell.length_a   1.000
_cell.length_b   1.000
_cell.length_c   1.000
_cell.angle_alpha   90.00
_cell.angle_beta   90.00
_cell.angle_gamma   90.00
#
_symmetry.space_group_name_H-M   'P 1'
#
loop_
_entity.id
_entity.type
_entity.pdbx_description
1 polymer ?
#
loop_
_entity_poly.entity_id
_entity_poly.type
_entity_poly.pdbx_seq_one_letter_code
_entity_poly.pdbx_strand_id
1 'polypeptide(L)'
;MVSLNAGMIMKHNHKRVVVLRTGLSLDGADAVMIAPLNTRRPSGKAPAVEANTWYDNYWIATDQAKVVEAAEVVHAFTGPGRVRRSTLNAVLKEL
;
A
#
# COMPACT_ATOMS: atom_id res chain seq x y z
N MET A 1 14.25 -14.02 0.89
CA MET A 1 12.96 -13.43 1.28
C MET A 1 13.05 -11.93 1.02
N VAL A 2 12.15 -11.34 0.23
CA VAL A 2 12.19 -9.88 -0.01
C VAL A 2 11.70 -9.21 1.27
N SER A 3 12.58 -8.44 1.93
CA SER A 3 12.18 -7.69 3.12
C SER A 3 11.17 -6.60 2.72
N LEU A 4 9.90 -6.80 3.09
CA LEU A 4 8.86 -5.80 2.92
C LEU A 4 9.19 -4.58 3.78
N ASN A 5 9.03 -3.40 3.21
CA ASN A 5 9.21 -2.14 3.90
C ASN A 5 8.00 -1.24 3.67
N ALA A 6 7.70 -0.41 4.67
CA ALA A 6 6.71 0.64 4.51
C ALA A 6 7.03 1.53 3.28
N GLY A 7 5.97 1.91 2.58
CA GLY A 7 5.99 2.64 1.33
C GLY A 7 6.26 1.81 0.08
N MET A 8 6.52 0.49 0.18
CA MET A 8 6.69 -0.36 -1.01
C MET A 8 5.36 -0.57 -1.74
N ILE A 9 5.41 -0.49 -3.08
CA ILE A 9 4.29 -0.82 -3.94
C ILE A 9 4.42 -2.28 -4.35
N MET A 10 3.42 -3.07 -3.98
CA MET A 10 3.37 -4.51 -4.16
C MET A 10 2.07 -4.90 -4.86
N LYS A 11 1.85 -6.20 -5.05
CA LYS A 11 0.59 -6.77 -5.52
C LYS A 11 0.00 -7.69 -4.46
N HIS A 12 -1.31 -7.57 -4.25
CA HIS A 12 -2.14 -8.49 -3.45
C HIS A 12 -3.40 -8.77 -4.24
N ASN A 13 -3.76 -10.04 -4.45
CA ASN A 13 -4.95 -10.46 -5.22
C ASN A 13 -5.12 -9.71 -6.57
N HIS A 14 -4.06 -9.71 -7.39
CA HIS A 14 -3.98 -9.01 -8.69
C HIS A 14 -4.16 -7.47 -8.65
N LYS A 15 -4.29 -6.87 -7.48
CA LYS A 15 -4.40 -5.41 -7.29
C LYS A 15 -3.07 -4.84 -6.80
N ARG A 16 -2.76 -3.60 -7.21
CA ARG A 16 -1.61 -2.86 -6.68
C ARG A 16 -1.95 -2.37 -5.29
N VAL A 17 -1.00 -2.49 -4.36
CA VAL A 17 -1.17 -2.09 -2.97
C VAL A 17 0.10 -1.41 -2.46
N VAL A 18 -0.04 -0.53 -1.47
CA VAL A 18 1.08 0.08 -0.74
C VAL A 18 1.19 -0.57 0.62
N VAL A 19 2.39 -1.01 0.99
CA VAL A 19 2.71 -1.45 2.34
C VAL A 19 2.77 -0.23 3.26
N LEU A 20 1.93 -0.20 4.28
CA LEU A 20 1.80 0.92 5.22
C LEU A 20 2.59 0.67 6.51
N ARG A 21 2.48 -0.53 7.06
CA ARG A 21 3.18 -0.98 8.27
C ARG A 21 3.68 -2.41 8.09
N THR A 22 4.79 -2.71 8.75
CA THR A 22 5.47 -4.01 8.74
C THR A 22 5.75 -4.45 10.18
N GLY A 23 6.19 -5.69 10.37
CA GLY A 23 6.46 -6.24 11.71
C GLY A 23 5.17 -6.53 12.50
N LEU A 24 4.07 -6.76 11.78
CA LEU A 24 2.84 -7.25 12.38
C LEU A 24 2.86 -8.78 12.37
N SER A 25 2.01 -9.40 13.18
CA SER A 25 1.74 -10.83 13.10
C SER A 25 0.24 -11.07 12.97
N LEU A 26 -0.12 -12.06 12.15
CA LEU A 26 -1.48 -12.53 11.93
C LEU A 26 -1.44 -14.06 12.01
N ASP A 27 -2.20 -14.66 12.92
CA ASP A 27 -2.29 -16.12 13.11
C ASP A 27 -0.93 -16.84 13.26
N GLY A 28 0.05 -16.15 13.88
CA GLY A 28 1.40 -16.69 14.11
C GLY A 28 2.35 -16.56 12.91
N ALA A 29 1.91 -15.97 11.80
CA ALA A 29 2.72 -15.65 10.64
C ALA A 29 3.09 -14.16 10.59
N ASP A 30 4.13 -13.82 9.82
CA ASP A 30 4.50 -12.43 9.52
C ASP A 30 3.40 -11.75 8.70
N ALA A 31 3.02 -10.55 9.10
CA ALA A 31 1.96 -9.78 8.47
C ALA A 31 2.37 -8.34 8.16
N VAL A 32 1.64 -7.75 7.22
CA VAL A 32 1.79 -6.36 6.81
C VAL A 32 0.45 -5.69 6.67
N MET A 33 0.40 -4.40 6.98
CA MET A 33 -0.76 -3.57 6.67
C MET A 33 -0.59 -3.01 5.27
N ILE A 34 -1.60 -3.18 4.43
CA ILE A 34 -1.61 -2.73 3.04
C ILE A 34 -2.84 -1.87 2.76
N ALA A 35 -2.71 -0.94 1.81
CA ALA A 35 -3.84 -0.19 1.26
C ALA A 35 -3.87 -0.29 -0.27
N PRO A 36 -5.06 -0.34 -0.91
CA PRO A 36 -5.18 -0.34 -2.36
C PRO A 36 -4.59 0.91 -3.00
N LEU A 37 -3.85 0.71 -4.10
CA LEU A 37 -3.31 1.77 -4.95
C LEU A 37 -4.10 1.81 -6.26
N ASN A 38 -4.85 2.88 -6.48
CA ASN A 38 -5.70 3.07 -7.65
C ASN A 38 -5.12 4.14 -8.58
N THR A 39 -5.28 3.99 -9.89
CA THR A 39 -4.92 5.04 -10.87
C THR A 39 -5.97 6.16 -10.94
N ARG A 40 -7.16 5.93 -10.39
CA ARG A 40 -8.23 6.91 -10.31
C ARG A 40 -8.63 7.10 -8.85
N ARG A 41 -9.05 8.31 -8.52
CA ARG A 41 -9.62 8.60 -7.20
C ARG A 41 -10.83 7.70 -6.99
N PRO A 42 -10.91 6.96 -5.85
CA PRO A 42 -12.11 6.24 -5.48
C PRO A 42 -13.33 7.17 -5.50
N SER A 43 -14.47 6.70 -6.02
CA SER A 43 -15.68 7.50 -6.09
C SER A 43 -16.23 7.82 -4.69
N GLY A 44 -16.83 9.00 -4.53
CA GLY A 44 -17.49 9.42 -3.30
C GLY A 44 -16.58 10.15 -2.30
N LYS A 45 -16.96 10.07 -1.01
CA LYS A 45 -16.23 10.70 0.12
C LYS A 45 -15.24 9.74 0.80
N ALA A 46 -14.89 8.63 0.14
CA ALA A 46 -13.97 7.65 0.71
C ALA A 46 -12.59 8.30 0.99
N PRO A 47 -12.06 8.19 2.21
CA PRO A 47 -10.71 8.63 2.56
C PRO A 47 -9.67 8.07 1.60
N ALA A 48 -8.98 8.97 0.90
CA ALA A 48 -7.92 8.59 -0.02
C ALA A 48 -6.84 9.68 -0.09
N VAL A 49 -5.58 9.26 -0.15
CA VAL A 49 -4.43 10.15 -0.25
C VAL A 49 -3.84 10.08 -1.66
N GLU A 50 -3.58 11.24 -2.24
CA GLU A 50 -2.91 11.33 -3.53
C GLU A 50 -1.41 11.00 -3.39
N ALA A 51 -0.93 10.15 -4.29
CA ALA A 51 0.41 9.61 -4.32
C ALA A 51 1.06 9.91 -5.68
N ASN A 52 1.79 11.03 -5.74
CA ASN A 52 2.54 11.39 -6.95
C ASN A 52 3.82 10.58 -7.05
N THR A 53 3.89 9.73 -8.06
CA THR A 53 5.07 8.92 -8.37
C THR A 53 5.76 9.47 -9.62
N TRP A 54 6.95 8.99 -9.94
CA TRP A 54 7.63 9.40 -11.19
C TRP A 54 6.94 8.85 -12.45
N TYR A 55 6.08 7.83 -12.30
CA TYR A 55 5.39 7.17 -13.40
C TYR A 55 4.00 7.77 -13.67
N ASP A 56 3.21 7.96 -12.61
CA ASP A 56 1.83 8.50 -12.69
C ASP A 56 1.36 9.01 -11.31
N ASN A 57 0.21 9.66 -11.30
CA ASN A 57 -0.52 10.00 -10.07
C ASN A 57 -1.42 8.84 -9.68
N TYR A 58 -1.31 8.44 -8.42
CA TYR A 58 -2.11 7.36 -7.84
C TYR A 58 -2.91 7.85 -6.64
N TRP A 59 -3.88 7.05 -6.23
CA TRP A 59 -4.72 7.28 -5.06
C TRP A 59 -4.64 6.08 -4.14
N ILE A 60 -4.25 6.31 -2.89
CA ILE A 60 -4.18 5.29 -1.85
C ILE A 60 -5.49 5.35 -1.06
N ALA A 61 -6.32 4.31 -1.16
CA ALA A 61 -7.59 4.23 -0.45
C ALA A 61 -7.35 3.81 1.01
N THR A 62 -7.38 4.77 1.95
CA THR A 62 -7.01 4.55 3.35
C THR A 62 -8.12 3.86 4.14
N ASP A 63 -9.37 4.05 3.74
CA ASP A 63 -10.55 3.34 4.26
C ASP A 63 -10.51 1.82 4.03
N GLN A 64 -9.78 1.39 3.01
CA GLN A 64 -9.62 -0.01 2.61
C GLN A 64 -8.30 -0.60 3.09
N ALA A 65 -7.61 0.05 4.04
CA ALA A 65 -6.42 -0.51 4.66
C ALA A 65 -6.77 -1.79 5.43
N LYS A 66 -5.97 -2.84 5.23
CA LYS A 66 -6.15 -4.13 5.90
C LYS A 66 -4.83 -4.79 6.23
N VAL A 67 -4.84 -5.67 7.23
CA VAL A 67 -3.70 -6.53 7.57
C VAL A 67 -3.83 -7.82 6.79
N VAL A 68 -2.75 -8.24 6.14
CA VAL A 68 -2.65 -9.52 5.42
C VAL A 68 -1.33 -10.19 5.76
N GLU A 69 -1.26 -11.50 5.56
CA GLU A 69 0.01 -12.22 5.66
C GLU A 69 1.01 -11.67 4.63
N ALA A 70 2.26 -11.50 5.06
CA ALA A 70 3.34 -11.01 4.21
C ALA A 70 3.58 -11.91 2.99
N ALA A 71 3.31 -13.21 3.12
CA ALA A 71 3.46 -14.20 2.06
C ALA A 71 2.48 -13.98 0.88
N GLU A 72 1.31 -13.38 1.13
CA GLU A 72 0.33 -13.07 0.07
C GLU A 72 0.71 -11.83 -0.75
N VAL A 73 1.71 -11.06 -0.30
CA VAL A 73 2.13 -9.80 -0.91
C VAL A 73 3.33 -10.05 -1.82
N VAL A 74 3.08 -10.03 -3.13
CA VAL A 74 4.10 -10.33 -4.15
C VAL A 74 4.59 -9.06 -4.86
N HIS A 75 5.75 -9.15 -5.51
CA HIS A 75 6.35 -7.99 -6.15
C HIS A 75 5.52 -7.49 -7.35
N ALA A 76 5.28 -6.18 -7.39
CA ALA A 76 4.70 -5.53 -8.56
C ALA A 76 5.77 -5.35 -9.64
N PHE A 77 5.82 -6.27 -10.61
CA PHE A 77 6.81 -6.25 -11.71
C PHE A 77 6.77 -4.97 -12.60
N THR A 78 5.73 -4.14 -12.48
CA THR A 78 5.57 -2.92 -13.29
C THR A 78 5.01 -1.76 -12.44
N GLY A 79 5.88 -0.84 -12.04
CA GLY A 79 5.51 0.39 -11.33
C GLY A 79 6.68 1.10 -10.65
N PRO A 80 6.41 2.20 -9.94
CA PRO A 80 7.45 3.04 -9.33
C PRO A 80 8.16 2.41 -8.13
N GLY A 81 7.80 1.18 -7.76
CA GLY A 81 8.43 0.38 -6.70
C GLY A 81 8.14 0.86 -5.28
N ARG A 82 8.08 2.18 -5.03
CA ARG A 82 7.77 2.80 -3.74
C ARG A 82 7.05 4.13 -3.88
N VAL A 83 6.27 4.51 -2.87
CA VAL A 83 5.73 5.86 -2.72
C VAL A 83 6.74 6.77 -2.00
N ARG A 84 6.58 8.10 -2.17
CA ARG A 84 7.39 9.09 -1.45
C ARG A 84 7.12 9.01 0.06
N ARG A 85 8.14 9.32 0.86
CA ARG A 85 8.03 9.33 2.33
C ARG A 85 6.98 10.32 2.84
N SER A 86 6.83 11.46 2.17
CA SER A 86 5.79 12.46 2.49
C SER A 86 4.38 11.89 2.30
N THR A 87 4.13 11.18 1.19
CA THR A 87 2.87 10.49 0.93
C THR A 87 2.60 9.41 1.96
N LEU A 88 3.59 8.58 2.29
CA LEU A 88 3.45 7.56 3.33
C LEU A 88 3.08 8.18 4.69
N ASN A 89 3.71 9.28 5.08
CA ASN A 89 3.38 9.98 6.32
C ASN A 89 1.97 10.58 6.29
N ALA A 90 1.52 11.10 5.14
CA ALA A 90 0.15 11.60 4.99
C ALA A 90 -0.87 10.46 5.15
N VAL A 91 -0.63 9.32 4.49
CA VAL A 91 -1.47 8.12 4.65
C VAL A 91 -1.53 7.66 6.11
N LEU A 92 -0.40 7.61 6.81
CA LEU A 92 -0.33 7.18 8.20
C LEU A 92 -1.00 8.16 9.19
N LYS A 93 -1.26 9.41 8.80
CA LYS A 93 -2.03 10.38 9.60
C LYS A 93 -3.55 10.23 9.43
N GLU A 94 -3.97 9.66 8.31
CA GLU A 94 -5.38 9.41 7.95
C GLU A 94 -5.88 8.05 8.47
N LEU A 95 -4.99 7.22 9.03
CA LEU A 95 -5.25 5.89 9.61
C LEU A 95 -5.25 5.93 11.13
#